data_AF-A0A3E1DB99-F1
#
_entry.id   AF-A0A3E1DB99-F1
#
_cell.length_a   1.000
_cell.length_b   1.000
_cell.length_c   1.000
_cell.angle_alpha   90.00
_cell.angle_beta   90.00
_cell.angle_gamma   90.00
#
_symmetry.space_group_name_H-M   'P 1'
#
loop_
_entity.id
_entity.type
_entity.pdbx_description
1 polymer ?
#
loop_
_entity_poly.entity_id
_entity_poly.type
_entity_poly.pdbx_seq_one_letter_code
_entity_poly.pdbx_strand_id
1 'polypeptide(L)'
;MLDWLRRKYAQLITSGAQLSLLFVGISLHSRNGWLSCLTAIALISFYAWISSLYRLRTLNNTPTSKIASAAQGHVELVGSGQPFCDPPLFSTLRQLPCLWCRYKIEQQEKNGWKIIESGETDDSFILRDSTGECVVDPENAEIITQDYDQWQADGCRYTEWKLIKGETLYVIGRFRTLGGSNQEFDTRAELSALLTEWKKNMPTLLARFDLNKDGELSVEEWELARQAAKREVEKMMMDVLAQPNTNIISRSSDGQLFLISNLPSNRLSRRYLLWAWGHLLIFFGSLGGLGWVMQHVNL
;
A
#
# COMPACT_ATOMS: atom_id res chain seq x y z
N MET A 1 -14.67 -7.16 -2.96
CA MET A 1 -15.76 -6.60 -2.12
C MET A 1 -15.36 -6.39 -0.65
N LEU A 2 -14.57 -7.29 -0.03
CA LEU A 2 -14.11 -7.11 1.37
C LEU A 2 -13.04 -6.01 1.58
N ASP A 3 -12.19 -5.73 0.60
CA ASP A 3 -11.12 -4.71 0.76
C ASP A 3 -11.61 -3.25 0.77
N TRP A 4 -12.84 -2.98 0.30
CA TRP A 4 -13.42 -1.63 0.26
C TRP A 4 -13.96 -1.19 1.62
N LEU A 5 -14.56 -2.11 2.38
CA LEU A 5 -15.08 -1.86 3.73
C LEU A 5 -13.96 -1.53 4.75
N ARG A 6 -12.73 -1.97 4.47
CA ARG A 6 -11.59 -1.89 5.40
C ARG A 6 -10.97 -0.49 5.51
N ARG A 7 -11.19 0.40 4.53
CA ARG A 7 -10.34 1.60 4.31
C ARG A 7 -10.80 2.92 4.95
N LYS A 8 -11.98 2.98 5.58
CA LYS A 8 -12.44 4.17 6.35
C LYS A 8 -13.67 3.90 7.23
N TYR A 9 -14.48 2.91 6.84
CA TYR A 9 -15.81 2.70 7.43
C TYR A 9 -15.84 1.75 8.62
N ALA A 10 -14.79 0.96 8.90
CA ALA A 10 -14.82 -0.01 9.99
C ALA A 10 -15.19 0.62 11.37
N GLN A 11 -14.71 1.82 11.66
CA GLN A 11 -15.01 2.53 12.91
C GLN A 11 -16.43 3.15 12.93
N LEU A 12 -16.90 3.64 11.79
CA LEU A 12 -18.26 4.18 11.63
C LEU A 12 -19.31 3.06 11.65
N ILE A 13 -18.99 1.91 11.07
CA ILE A 13 -19.83 0.71 11.05
C ILE A 13 -19.96 0.13 12.45
N THR A 14 -18.86 0.05 13.22
CA THR A 14 -18.91 -0.45 14.61
C THR A 14 -19.73 0.47 15.50
N SER A 15 -19.54 1.79 15.39
CA SER A 15 -20.33 2.79 16.14
C SER A 15 -21.81 2.74 15.77
N GLY A 16 -22.14 2.64 14.47
CA GLY A 16 -23.52 2.52 13.99
C GLY A 16 -24.18 1.22 14.46
N ALA A 17 -23.47 0.10 14.41
CA ALA A 17 -23.98 -1.20 14.87
C ALA A 17 -24.28 -1.20 16.37
N GLN A 18 -23.43 -0.58 17.20
CA GLN A 18 -23.67 -0.43 18.64
C GLN A 18 -24.96 0.37 18.92
N LEU A 19 -25.18 1.48 18.21
CA LEU A 19 -26.39 2.29 18.35
C LEU A 19 -27.65 1.51 17.92
N SER A 20 -27.58 0.76 16.82
CA SER A 20 -28.68 -0.10 16.39
C SER A 20 -29.02 -1.18 17.43
N LEU A 21 -28.00 -1.80 18.05
CA LEU A 21 -28.20 -2.80 19.09
C LEU A 21 -28.85 -2.20 20.35
N LEU A 22 -28.50 -0.97 20.72
CA LEU A 22 -29.18 -0.27 21.82
C LEU A 22 -30.65 0.00 21.49
N PHE A 23 -30.96 0.45 20.28
CA PHE A 23 -32.33 0.69 19.84
C PHE A 23 -33.18 -0.60 19.82
N VAL A 24 -32.59 -1.72 19.40
CA VAL A 24 -33.22 -3.05 19.46
C VAL A 24 -33.48 -3.46 20.91
N GLY A 25 -32.52 -3.25 21.82
CA GLY A 25 -32.69 -3.53 23.24
C GLY A 25 -33.86 -2.77 23.85
N ILE A 26 -34.00 -1.48 23.54
CA ILE A 26 -35.15 -0.65 23.95
C ILE A 26 -36.45 -1.23 23.40
N SER A 27 -36.48 -1.58 22.11
CA SER A 27 -37.70 -2.05 21.44
C SER A 27 -38.19 -3.40 21.99
N LEU A 28 -37.28 -4.29 22.37
CA LEU A 28 -37.61 -5.64 22.83
C LEU A 28 -38.24 -5.69 24.24
N HIS A 29 -38.14 -4.63 25.04
CA HIS A 29 -38.68 -4.54 26.42
C HIS A 29 -38.50 -5.80 27.28
N SER A 30 -37.41 -6.55 27.04
CA SER A 30 -37.16 -7.87 27.63
C SER A 30 -35.78 -7.91 28.25
N ARG A 31 -35.67 -8.51 29.45
CA ARG A 31 -34.39 -8.66 30.17
C ARG A 31 -33.38 -9.42 29.32
N ASN A 32 -33.81 -10.53 28.72
CA ASN A 32 -32.95 -11.36 27.87
C ASN A 32 -32.54 -10.62 26.58
N GLY A 33 -33.42 -9.75 26.06
CA GLY A 33 -33.11 -8.86 24.93
C GLY A 33 -31.98 -7.90 25.28
N TRP A 34 -32.09 -7.21 26.42
CA TRP A 34 -31.03 -6.31 26.92
C TRP A 34 -29.71 -7.03 27.18
N LEU A 35 -29.74 -8.20 27.82
CA LEU A 35 -28.54 -9.00 28.06
C LEU A 35 -27.85 -9.41 26.74
N SER A 36 -28.63 -9.83 25.75
CA SER A 36 -28.09 -10.21 24.43
C SER A 36 -27.47 -9.01 23.71
N CYS A 37 -28.16 -7.86 23.69
CA CYS A 37 -27.68 -6.63 23.05
C CYS A 37 -26.40 -6.12 23.72
N LEU A 38 -26.35 -6.04 25.05
CA LEU A 38 -25.17 -5.55 25.77
C LEU A 38 -23.97 -6.50 25.62
N THR A 39 -24.21 -7.82 25.58
CA THR A 39 -23.16 -8.81 25.29
C THR A 39 -22.60 -8.63 23.88
N ALA A 40 -23.47 -8.46 22.88
CA ALA A 40 -23.04 -8.20 21.50
C ALA A 40 -22.25 -6.88 21.40
N ILE A 41 -22.69 -5.81 22.07
CA ILE A 41 -21.98 -4.53 22.14
C ILE A 41 -20.60 -4.73 22.79
N ALA A 42 -20.49 -5.49 23.88
CA ALA A 42 -19.20 -5.78 24.52
C ALA A 42 -18.23 -6.47 23.54
N LEU A 43 -18.67 -7.53 22.87
CA LEU A 43 -17.83 -8.27 21.92
C LEU A 43 -17.36 -7.41 20.74
N ILE A 44 -18.27 -6.63 20.14
CA ILE A 44 -17.95 -5.71 19.04
C ILE A 44 -16.94 -4.65 19.50
N SER A 45 -17.16 -4.06 20.68
CA SER A 45 -16.30 -3.00 21.23
C SER A 45 -14.91 -3.53 21.57
N PHE A 46 -14.80 -4.74 22.13
CA PHE A 46 -13.52 -5.37 22.42
C PHE A 46 -12.72 -5.64 21.14
N TYR A 47 -13.36 -6.20 20.10
CA TYR A 47 -12.71 -6.41 18.81
C TYR A 47 -12.27 -5.09 18.17
N ALA A 48 -13.13 -4.07 18.20
CA ALA A 48 -12.82 -2.74 17.67
C ALA A 48 -11.67 -2.06 18.43
N TRP A 49 -11.58 -2.25 19.75
CA TRP A 49 -10.46 -1.81 20.58
C TRP A 49 -9.14 -2.49 20.16
N ILE A 50 -9.11 -3.82 20.05
CA ILE A 50 -7.91 -4.57 19.60
C ILE A 50 -7.47 -4.10 18.21
N SER A 51 -8.41 -3.98 17.28
CA SER A 51 -8.15 -3.52 15.90
C SER A 51 -7.57 -2.10 15.87
N SER A 52 -8.10 -1.19 16.70
CA SER A 52 -7.62 0.19 16.82
C SER A 52 -6.22 0.25 17.44
N LEU A 53 -5.95 -0.57 18.46
CA LEU A 53 -4.62 -0.69 19.06
C LEU A 53 -3.60 -1.29 18.10
N TYR A 54 -3.97 -2.30 17.32
CA TYR A 54 -3.10 -2.87 16.30
C TYR A 54 -2.69 -1.80 15.29
N ARG A 55 -3.65 -1.05 14.73
CA ARG A 55 -3.38 0.06 13.81
C ARG A 55 -2.52 1.15 14.44
N LEU A 56 -2.80 1.55 15.69
CA LEU A 56 -1.99 2.53 16.41
C LEU A 56 -0.55 2.07 16.59
N ARG A 57 -0.34 0.81 16.97
CA ARG A 57 1.00 0.23 17.13
C ARG A 57 1.73 0.13 15.80
N THR A 58 1.06 -0.30 14.73
CA THR A 58 1.66 -0.33 13.39
C THR A 58 2.09 1.07 12.96
N LEU A 59 1.25 2.09 13.14
CA LEU A 59 1.61 3.47 12.81
C LEU A 59 2.79 3.99 13.64
N ASN A 60 2.81 3.74 14.95
CA ASN A 60 3.84 4.29 15.84
C ASN A 60 5.17 3.51 15.82
N ASN A 61 5.14 2.22 15.45
CA ASN A 61 6.33 1.36 15.45
C ASN A 61 7.02 1.32 14.08
N THR A 62 6.44 1.91 13.04
CA THR A 62 7.10 2.02 11.74
C THR A 62 8.02 3.24 11.75
N PRO A 63 9.35 3.07 11.62
CA PRO A 63 10.28 4.18 11.64
C PRO A 63 10.20 5.00 10.36
N THR A 64 10.17 6.32 10.50
CA THR A 64 10.34 7.25 9.37
C THR A 64 11.78 7.17 8.85
N SER A 65 11.94 6.87 7.57
CA SER A 65 13.23 6.70 6.91
C SER A 65 13.40 7.69 5.75
N LYS A 66 14.66 8.01 5.42
CA LYS A 66 15.00 8.73 4.18
C LYS A 66 15.07 7.74 3.02
N ILE A 67 14.60 8.15 1.84
CA ILE A 67 14.49 7.26 0.67
C ILE A 67 15.83 6.59 0.34
N ALA A 68 16.94 7.34 0.34
CA ALA A 68 18.25 6.79 0.00
C ALA A 68 18.81 5.76 0.99
N SER A 69 18.27 5.70 2.21
CA SER A 69 18.78 4.85 3.30
C SER A 69 17.70 3.95 3.90
N ALA A 70 16.51 3.90 3.29
CA ALA A 70 15.40 3.09 3.76
C ALA A 70 15.77 1.61 3.68
N ALA A 71 15.53 0.87 4.76
CA ALA A 71 15.73 -0.56 4.78
C ALA A 71 14.70 -1.26 3.88
N GLN A 72 15.08 -2.39 3.29
CA GLN A 72 14.15 -3.25 2.54
C GLN A 72 13.07 -3.77 3.49
N GLY A 73 11.80 -3.68 3.08
CA GLY A 73 10.67 -4.11 3.90
C GLY A 73 9.74 -2.97 4.32
N HIS A 74 9.14 -3.08 5.50
CA HIS A 74 8.07 -2.18 5.94
C HIS A 74 8.63 -0.89 6.53
N VAL A 75 8.35 0.26 5.90
CA VAL A 75 8.90 1.57 6.29
C VAL A 75 7.87 2.69 6.13
N GLU A 76 8.11 3.81 6.81
CA GLU A 76 7.42 5.08 6.57
C GLU A 76 8.37 6.01 5.81
N LEU A 77 7.90 6.56 4.69
CA LEU A 77 8.60 7.57 3.90
C LEU A 77 7.82 8.88 3.91
N VAL A 78 8.54 10.00 3.92
CA VAL A 78 7.97 11.34 3.88
C VAL A 78 8.65 12.15 2.79
N GLY A 79 7.86 12.71 1.89
CA GLY A 79 8.38 13.48 0.75
C GLY A 79 7.30 14.27 0.02
N SER A 80 7.72 15.03 -0.97
CA SER A 80 6.83 15.75 -1.87
C SER A 80 6.34 14.81 -2.98
N GLY A 81 5.03 14.77 -3.22
CA GLY A 81 4.44 14.01 -4.32
C GLY A 81 4.68 14.68 -5.68
N GLN A 82 5.09 13.92 -6.68
CA GLN A 82 5.38 14.37 -8.04
C GLN A 82 4.74 13.40 -9.05
N PRO A 83 4.33 13.87 -10.25
CA PRO A 83 3.82 12.97 -11.28
C PRO A 83 4.89 11.97 -11.73
N PHE A 84 4.49 10.76 -12.09
CA PHE A 84 5.39 9.72 -12.61
C PHE A 84 5.73 9.95 -14.09
N CYS A 85 4.73 10.31 -14.89
CA CYS A 85 4.86 10.63 -16.30
C CYS A 85 4.33 12.04 -16.59
N ASP A 86 4.82 12.62 -17.68
CA ASP A 86 4.19 13.76 -18.34
C ASP A 86 3.45 13.26 -19.59
N PRO A 87 2.18 13.65 -19.81
CA PRO A 87 1.38 14.55 -18.99
C PRO A 87 0.92 13.92 -17.65
N PRO A 88 0.63 14.74 -16.63
CA PRO A 88 0.18 14.24 -15.33
C PRO A 88 -1.21 13.61 -15.41
N LEU A 89 -1.56 12.81 -14.41
CA LEU A 89 -2.91 12.31 -14.21
C LEU A 89 -3.87 13.48 -13.94
N PHE A 90 -5.11 13.37 -14.47
CA PHE A 90 -6.17 14.34 -14.25
C PHE A 90 -7.32 13.74 -13.45
N SER A 91 -7.94 14.55 -12.58
CA SER A 91 -9.07 14.13 -11.77
C SER A 91 -10.30 13.87 -12.65
N THR A 92 -11.06 12.80 -12.36
CA THR A 92 -12.11 12.32 -13.26
C THR A 92 -13.22 13.34 -13.50
N LEU A 93 -13.63 14.06 -12.45
CA LEU A 93 -14.78 14.96 -12.52
C LEU A 93 -14.39 16.39 -12.87
N ARG A 94 -13.33 16.93 -12.25
CA ARG A 94 -12.89 18.33 -12.45
C ARG A 94 -11.81 18.49 -13.50
N GLN A 95 -11.18 17.41 -13.95
CA GLN A 95 -10.09 17.42 -14.93
C GLN A 95 -8.92 18.31 -14.47
N LEU A 96 -8.60 18.24 -13.18
CA LEU A 96 -7.47 18.98 -12.57
C LEU A 96 -6.26 18.06 -12.40
N PRO A 97 -5.02 18.55 -12.61
CA PRO A 97 -3.82 17.75 -12.39
C PRO A 97 -3.75 17.22 -10.95
N CYS A 98 -3.58 15.91 -10.81
CA CYS A 98 -3.46 15.22 -9.53
C CYS A 98 -2.49 14.03 -9.63
N LEU A 99 -2.12 13.47 -8.49
CA LEU A 99 -1.32 12.23 -8.40
C LEU A 99 -2.21 11.01 -8.23
N TRP A 100 -3.40 11.22 -7.67
CA TRP A 100 -4.39 10.20 -7.41
C TRP A 100 -5.75 10.88 -7.24
N CYS A 101 -6.82 10.21 -7.68
CA CYS A 101 -8.19 10.68 -7.57
C CYS A 101 -9.13 9.53 -7.20
N ARG A 102 -10.08 9.80 -6.30
CA ARG A 102 -11.27 8.97 -6.08
C ARG A 102 -12.49 9.84 -6.20
N TYR A 103 -13.51 9.35 -6.90
CA TYR A 103 -14.74 10.07 -7.08
C TYR A 103 -15.96 9.23 -6.73
N LYS A 104 -17.05 9.93 -6.42
CA LYS A 104 -18.35 9.35 -6.07
C LYS A 104 -19.44 10.28 -6.58
N ILE A 105 -20.37 9.72 -7.35
CA ILE A 105 -21.56 10.40 -7.86
C ILE A 105 -22.78 9.76 -7.22
N GLU A 106 -23.58 10.57 -6.55
CA GLU A 106 -24.81 10.14 -5.88
C GLU A 106 -26.00 10.90 -6.43
N GLN A 107 -27.11 10.22 -6.71
CA GLN A 107 -28.36 10.88 -7.10
C GLN A 107 -29.33 10.92 -5.93
N GLN A 108 -30.09 12.01 -5.88
CA GLN A 108 -31.16 12.17 -4.91
C GLN A 108 -32.33 11.23 -5.24
N GLU A 109 -32.66 10.33 -4.31
CA GLU A 109 -33.86 9.51 -4.32
C GLU A 109 -34.81 9.94 -3.19
N LYS A 110 -36.04 9.41 -3.19
CA LYS A 110 -37.08 9.75 -2.19
C LYS A 110 -36.62 9.59 -0.74
N ASN A 111 -35.75 8.61 -0.48
CA ASN A 111 -35.31 8.23 0.87
C ASN A 111 -33.79 8.37 1.07
N GLY A 112 -33.13 9.25 0.33
CA GLY A 112 -31.72 9.57 0.56
C GLY A 112 -30.91 9.67 -0.72
N TRP A 113 -29.61 9.38 -0.60
CA TRP A 113 -28.66 9.46 -1.70
C TRP A 113 -28.26 8.06 -2.13
N LYS A 114 -28.33 7.78 -3.43
CA LYS A 114 -27.89 6.50 -4.00
C LYS A 114 -26.67 6.71 -4.87
N ILE A 115 -25.65 5.89 -4.67
CA ILE A 115 -24.43 5.91 -5.50
C ILE A 115 -24.80 5.39 -6.88
N ILE A 116 -24.61 6.22 -7.91
CA ILE A 116 -24.74 5.80 -9.31
C ILE A 116 -23.38 5.32 -9.83
N GLU A 117 -22.33 6.06 -9.51
CA GLU A 117 -21.00 5.82 -10.04
C GLU A 117 -19.94 6.15 -8.98
N SER A 118 -18.86 5.38 -8.98
CA SER A 118 -17.67 5.67 -8.18
C SER A 118 -16.47 4.99 -8.80
N GLY A 119 -15.31 5.62 -8.68
CA GLY A 119 -14.05 5.07 -9.17
C GLY A 119 -12.86 5.63 -8.42
N GLU A 120 -11.71 5.03 -8.67
CA GLU A 120 -10.41 5.39 -8.11
C GLU A 120 -9.35 5.14 -9.18
N THR A 121 -8.39 6.07 -9.29
CA THR A 121 -7.23 5.92 -10.18
C THR A 121 -6.16 5.08 -9.49
N ASP A 122 -5.40 4.32 -10.27
CA ASP A 122 -4.34 3.41 -9.80
C ASP A 122 -2.95 3.77 -10.35
N ASP A 123 -2.82 4.88 -11.09
CA ASP A 123 -1.54 5.35 -11.63
C ASP A 123 -0.48 5.56 -10.55
N SER A 124 0.73 5.09 -10.84
CA SER A 124 1.88 5.35 -9.99
C SER A 124 2.28 6.83 -10.01
N PHE A 125 2.84 7.30 -8.91
CA PHE A 125 3.41 8.64 -8.78
C PHE A 125 4.76 8.59 -8.05
N ILE A 126 5.52 9.67 -8.07
CA ILE A 126 6.83 9.75 -7.42
C ILE A 126 6.68 10.42 -6.05
N LEU A 127 7.28 9.82 -5.03
CA LEU A 127 7.58 10.46 -3.77
C LEU A 127 9.05 10.91 -3.79
N ARG A 128 9.29 12.20 -3.64
CA ARG A 128 10.63 12.79 -3.64
C ARG A 128 10.95 13.40 -2.28
N ASP A 129 12.04 12.98 -1.67
CA ASP A 129 12.58 13.63 -0.48
C ASP A 129 13.91 14.34 -0.80
N SER A 130 14.63 14.82 0.21
CA SER A 130 15.92 15.48 0.04
C SER A 130 17.06 14.54 -0.39
N THR A 131 16.82 13.23 -0.42
CA THR A 131 17.83 12.19 -0.61
C THR A 131 17.62 11.36 -1.87
N GLY A 132 16.40 11.29 -2.40
CA GLY A 132 16.12 10.57 -3.62
C GLY A 132 14.64 10.51 -3.99
N GLU A 133 14.33 9.59 -4.89
CA GLU A 133 13.00 9.36 -5.42
C GLU A 133 12.57 7.91 -5.17
N CYS A 134 11.28 7.74 -4.90
CA CYS A 134 10.64 6.45 -4.75
C CYS A 134 9.33 6.45 -5.52
N VAL A 135 9.14 5.46 -6.38
CA VAL A 135 7.86 5.21 -7.06
C VAL A 135 6.88 4.68 -6.03
N VAL A 136 5.73 5.33 -5.94
CA VAL A 136 4.59 4.89 -5.13
C VAL A 136 3.59 4.26 -6.07
N ASP A 137 3.33 2.98 -5.87
CA ASP A 137 2.24 2.27 -6.51
C ASP A 137 1.03 2.31 -5.56
N PRO A 138 -0.01 3.13 -5.82
CA PRO A 138 -1.13 3.31 -4.92
C PRO A 138 -2.09 2.12 -4.90
N GLU A 139 -1.87 1.09 -5.73
CA GLU A 139 -2.78 -0.04 -5.82
C GLU A 139 -3.03 -0.64 -4.44
N ASN A 140 -4.31 -0.77 -4.10
CA ASN A 140 -4.76 -1.34 -2.84
C ASN A 140 -4.31 -0.58 -1.56
N ALA A 141 -3.85 0.67 -1.68
CA ALA A 141 -3.54 1.54 -0.56
C ALA A 141 -4.80 2.02 0.18
N GLU A 142 -4.69 2.18 1.50
CA GLU A 142 -5.58 3.04 2.26
C GLU A 142 -5.14 4.49 2.03
N ILE A 143 -5.93 5.27 1.29
CA ILE A 143 -5.58 6.66 0.97
C ILE A 143 -6.44 7.63 1.79
N ILE A 144 -5.78 8.45 2.61
CA ILE A 144 -6.40 9.47 3.44
C ILE A 144 -5.92 10.85 3.00
N THR A 145 -6.79 11.58 2.33
CA THR A 145 -6.56 12.98 1.94
C THR A 145 -7.50 13.93 2.68
N GLN A 146 -7.02 15.15 2.91
CA GLN A 146 -7.84 16.29 3.33
C GLN A 146 -8.39 17.10 2.14
N ASP A 147 -7.84 16.88 0.93
CA ASP A 147 -8.23 17.59 -0.28
C ASP A 147 -9.40 16.86 -0.92
N TYR A 148 -10.57 17.47 -0.75
CA TYR A 148 -11.81 16.97 -1.32
C TYR A 148 -12.71 18.13 -1.74
N ASP A 149 -13.43 17.92 -2.83
CA ASP A 149 -14.47 18.82 -3.31
C ASP A 149 -15.81 18.10 -3.30
N GLN A 150 -16.87 18.82 -2.95
CA GLN A 150 -18.24 18.34 -3.08
C GLN A 150 -19.11 19.44 -3.68
N TRP A 151 -19.90 19.09 -4.68
CA TRP A 151 -20.88 19.99 -5.27
C TRP A 151 -22.12 19.22 -5.71
N GLN A 152 -23.20 19.97 -5.99
CA GLN A 152 -24.44 19.39 -6.51
C GLN A 152 -24.74 20.02 -7.87
N ALA A 153 -25.13 19.20 -8.84
CA ALA A 153 -25.58 19.60 -10.17
C ALA A 153 -26.56 18.54 -10.70
N ASP A 154 -27.59 18.96 -11.43
CA ASP A 154 -28.55 18.07 -12.09
C ASP A 154 -29.16 16.97 -11.19
N GLY A 155 -29.48 17.33 -9.94
CA GLY A 155 -30.03 16.39 -8.94
C GLY A 155 -29.03 15.33 -8.43
N CYS A 156 -27.76 15.48 -8.80
CA CYS A 156 -26.66 14.64 -8.36
C CYS A 156 -25.72 15.40 -7.42
N ARG A 157 -25.15 14.68 -6.46
CA ARG A 157 -24.07 15.11 -5.58
C ARG A 157 -22.79 14.44 -6.02
N TYR A 158 -21.83 15.25 -6.41
CA TYR A 158 -20.50 14.84 -6.84
C TYR A 158 -19.54 15.05 -5.69
N THR A 159 -18.72 14.06 -5.40
CA THR A 159 -17.64 14.16 -4.43
C THR A 159 -16.36 13.63 -5.05
N GLU A 160 -15.27 14.38 -4.94
CA GLU A 160 -13.95 14.01 -5.46
C GLU A 160 -12.90 14.21 -4.36
N TRP A 161 -12.05 13.22 -4.15
CA TRP A 161 -10.88 13.26 -3.27
C TRP A 161 -9.63 13.16 -4.12
N LYS A 162 -8.59 13.90 -3.77
CA LYS A 162 -7.35 13.93 -4.57
C LYS A 162 -6.09 14.02 -3.73
N LEU A 163 -4.98 13.57 -4.31
CA LEU A 163 -3.63 13.94 -3.88
C LEU A 163 -3.05 14.88 -4.94
N ILE A 164 -2.44 15.99 -4.54
CA ILE A 164 -2.02 17.03 -5.47
C ILE A 164 -0.49 17.05 -5.56
N LYS A 165 0.03 17.39 -6.75
CA LYS A 165 1.46 17.60 -6.96
C LYS A 165 2.02 18.62 -5.96
N GLY A 166 3.20 18.34 -5.42
CA GLY A 166 3.94 19.23 -4.53
C GLY A 166 3.62 19.02 -3.05
N GLU A 167 2.48 18.40 -2.72
CA GLU A 167 2.09 18.17 -1.33
C GLU A 167 3.04 17.24 -0.60
N THR A 168 3.18 17.44 0.72
CA THR A 168 3.90 16.51 1.57
C THR A 168 3.04 15.28 1.82
N LEU A 169 3.53 14.13 1.38
CA LEU A 169 2.89 12.84 1.54
C LEU A 169 3.67 11.98 2.54
N TYR A 170 2.92 11.22 3.33
CA TYR A 170 3.37 10.22 4.28
C TYR A 170 2.94 8.86 3.73
N VAL A 171 3.91 8.01 3.42
CA VAL A 171 3.66 6.70 2.80
C VAL A 171 4.22 5.61 3.69
N ILE A 172 3.34 4.76 4.21
CA ILE A 172 3.70 3.55 4.96
C ILE A 172 3.41 2.36 4.07
N GLY A 173 4.40 1.52 3.82
CA GLY A 173 4.28 0.40 2.91
C GLY A 173 5.52 -0.45 2.83
N ARG A 174 5.52 -1.40 1.88
CA ARG A 174 6.70 -2.24 1.64
C ARG A 174 7.61 -1.61 0.60
N PHE A 175 8.75 -1.15 1.05
CA PHE A 175 9.82 -0.61 0.24
C PHE A 175 10.69 -1.74 -0.34
N ARG A 176 10.98 -1.61 -1.63
CA ARG A 176 11.88 -2.49 -2.39
C ARG A 176 12.73 -1.66 -3.34
N THR A 177 13.97 -2.06 -3.53
CA THR A 177 14.84 -1.51 -4.58
C THR A 177 14.97 -2.52 -5.71
N LEU A 178 14.48 -2.15 -6.91
CA LEU A 178 14.62 -2.93 -8.13
C LEU A 178 15.81 -2.41 -8.95
N GLY A 179 16.53 -3.32 -9.61
CA GLY A 179 17.73 -3.00 -10.39
C GLY A 179 19.03 -3.05 -9.59
N GLY A 180 20.16 -2.91 -10.28
CA GLY A 180 21.51 -2.91 -9.71
C GLY A 180 21.94 -4.21 -9.03
N SER A 181 22.79 -4.09 -8.00
CA SER A 181 23.46 -5.19 -7.27
C SER A 181 22.56 -6.13 -6.48
N ASN A 182 21.24 -5.91 -6.47
CA ASN A 182 20.26 -6.74 -5.76
C ASN A 182 19.71 -7.89 -6.62
N GLN A 183 19.98 -7.93 -7.93
CA GLN A 183 19.88 -9.17 -8.69
C GLN A 183 21.11 -10.02 -8.34
N GLU A 184 20.90 -11.22 -7.77
CA GLU A 184 21.96 -12.22 -7.68
C GLU A 184 22.40 -12.59 -9.10
N PHE A 185 23.46 -11.95 -9.60
CA PHE A 185 24.06 -12.28 -10.88
C PHE A 185 24.98 -13.49 -10.68
N ASP A 186 24.47 -14.70 -10.98
CA ASP A 186 25.27 -15.93 -10.91
C ASP A 186 26.28 -15.98 -12.06
N THR A 187 27.45 -15.41 -11.80
CA THR A 187 28.60 -15.38 -12.72
C THR A 187 28.98 -16.73 -13.30
N ARG A 188 28.78 -17.85 -12.58
CA ARG A 188 29.13 -19.18 -13.08
C ARG A 188 28.08 -19.70 -14.04
N ALA A 189 26.80 -19.51 -13.72
CA ALA A 189 25.70 -19.87 -14.61
C ALA A 189 25.79 -19.08 -15.93
N GLU A 190 26.01 -17.78 -15.87
CA GLU A 190 26.11 -16.91 -17.05
C GLU A 190 27.32 -17.24 -17.93
N LEU A 191 28.49 -17.48 -17.33
CA LEU A 191 29.68 -17.94 -18.06
C LEU A 191 29.42 -19.28 -18.78
N SER A 192 28.73 -20.20 -18.11
CA SER A 192 28.39 -21.50 -18.69
C SER A 192 27.40 -21.38 -19.85
N ALA A 193 26.41 -20.50 -19.74
CA ALA A 193 25.42 -20.23 -20.78
C ALA A 193 26.10 -19.57 -22.01
N LEU A 194 26.95 -18.58 -21.79
CA LEU A 194 27.69 -17.89 -22.86
C LEU A 194 28.61 -18.84 -23.63
N LEU A 195 29.37 -19.68 -22.92
CA LEU A 195 30.24 -20.68 -23.55
C LEU A 195 29.44 -21.75 -24.31
N THR A 196 28.25 -22.10 -23.82
CA THR A 196 27.35 -23.04 -24.50
C THR A 196 26.82 -22.43 -25.79
N GLU A 197 26.45 -21.15 -25.77
CA GLU A 197 25.98 -20.44 -26.96
C GLU A 197 27.08 -20.29 -28.01
N TRP A 198 28.29 -19.94 -27.59
CA TRP A 198 29.44 -19.83 -28.51
C TRP A 198 29.77 -21.16 -29.20
N LYS A 199 29.62 -22.29 -28.49
CA LYS A 199 29.80 -23.63 -29.06
C LYS A 199 28.77 -24.00 -30.12
N LYS A 200 27.56 -23.42 -30.08
CA LYS A 200 26.53 -23.67 -31.13
C LYS A 200 26.94 -23.10 -32.48
N ASN A 201 27.79 -22.07 -32.50
CA ASN A 201 28.27 -21.42 -33.72
C ASN A 201 29.79 -21.62 -33.88
N MET A 202 30.19 -22.88 -34.06
CA MET A 202 31.58 -23.30 -34.19
C MET A 202 32.38 -22.54 -35.28
N PRO A 203 31.82 -22.24 -36.48
CA PRO A 203 32.56 -21.48 -37.50
C PRO A 203 32.98 -20.09 -37.02
N THR A 204 32.14 -19.42 -36.24
CA THR A 204 32.42 -18.08 -35.70
C THR A 204 33.44 -18.14 -34.55
N LEU A 205 33.41 -19.22 -33.77
CA LEU A 205 34.34 -19.45 -32.68
C LEU A 205 35.75 -19.75 -33.20
N LEU A 206 35.88 -20.64 -34.19
CA LEU A 206 37.15 -20.93 -34.88
C LEU A 206 37.71 -19.65 -35.51
N ALA A 207 36.91 -18.89 -36.26
CA ALA A 207 37.37 -17.63 -36.85
C ALA A 207 37.92 -16.60 -35.84
N ARG A 208 37.51 -16.67 -34.56
CA ARG A 208 37.96 -15.77 -33.49
C ARG A 208 39.16 -16.28 -32.70
N PHE A 209 39.31 -17.59 -32.54
CA PHE A 209 40.24 -18.17 -31.56
C PHE A 209 41.18 -19.26 -32.12
N ASP A 210 40.93 -19.79 -33.32
CA ASP A 210 41.86 -20.68 -34.03
C ASP A 210 42.98 -19.84 -34.67
N LEU A 211 44.10 -19.73 -33.96
CA LEU A 211 45.25 -18.89 -34.33
C LEU A 211 46.15 -19.59 -35.34
N ASN A 212 46.26 -20.91 -35.25
CA ASN A 212 47.12 -21.71 -36.12
C ASN A 212 46.42 -22.17 -37.42
N LYS A 213 45.10 -21.96 -37.52
CA LYS A 213 44.21 -22.27 -38.66
C LYS A 213 44.15 -23.76 -39.00
N ASP A 214 44.28 -24.63 -38.00
CA ASP A 214 44.19 -26.08 -38.20
C ASP A 214 42.74 -26.61 -38.22
N GLY A 215 41.76 -25.75 -37.92
CA GLY A 215 40.35 -26.09 -37.94
C GLY A 215 39.83 -26.72 -36.64
N GLU A 216 40.70 -26.88 -35.63
CA GLU A 216 40.35 -27.30 -34.28
C GLU A 216 40.78 -26.22 -33.26
N LEU A 217 40.29 -26.31 -32.02
CA LEU A 217 40.75 -25.41 -30.94
C LEU A 217 41.61 -26.21 -29.97
N SER A 218 42.88 -25.85 -29.90
CA SER A 218 43.81 -26.39 -28.91
C SER A 218 43.44 -25.96 -27.48
N VAL A 219 44.07 -26.58 -26.48
CA VAL A 219 43.83 -26.26 -25.06
C VAL A 219 44.14 -24.79 -24.74
N GLU A 220 45.16 -24.23 -25.38
CA GLU A 220 45.59 -22.84 -25.19
C GLU A 220 44.59 -21.85 -25.81
N GLU A 221 44.07 -22.16 -27.00
CA GLU A 221 43.04 -21.37 -27.69
C GLU A 221 41.68 -21.45 -26.97
N TRP A 222 41.36 -22.60 -26.37
CA TRP A 222 40.20 -22.74 -25.48
C TRP A 222 40.30 -21.87 -24.23
N GLU A 223 41.50 -21.74 -23.67
CA GLU A 223 41.70 -20.88 -22.50
C GLU A 223 41.58 -19.40 -22.88
N LEU A 224 42.03 -19.01 -24.08
CA LEU A 224 41.78 -17.67 -24.63
C LEU A 224 40.29 -17.40 -24.82
N ALA A 225 39.52 -18.37 -25.35
CA ALA A 225 38.08 -18.27 -25.49
C ALA A 225 37.38 -18.14 -24.12
N ARG A 226 37.80 -18.90 -23.12
CA ARG A 226 37.27 -18.80 -21.74
C ARG A 226 37.56 -17.44 -21.11
N GLN A 227 38.77 -16.90 -21.28
CA GLN A 227 39.13 -15.59 -20.77
C GLN A 227 38.33 -14.46 -21.45
N ALA A 228 38.11 -14.56 -22.76
CA ALA A 228 37.27 -13.63 -23.49
C ALA A 228 35.81 -13.69 -23.02
N ALA A 229 35.25 -14.89 -22.85
CA ALA A 229 33.91 -15.08 -22.30
C ALA A 229 33.78 -14.50 -20.89
N LYS A 230 34.79 -14.67 -20.04
CA LYS A 230 34.82 -14.07 -18.70
C LYS A 230 34.75 -12.55 -18.74
N ARG A 231 35.55 -11.90 -19.60
CA ARG A 231 35.52 -10.43 -19.78
C ARG A 231 34.18 -9.93 -20.30
N GLU A 232 33.54 -10.70 -21.18
CA GLU A 232 32.22 -10.38 -21.72
C GLU A 232 31.13 -10.45 -20.63
N VAL A 233 31.16 -11.50 -19.79
CA VAL A 233 30.26 -11.62 -18.63
C VAL A 233 30.52 -10.51 -17.59
N GLU A 234 31.78 -10.16 -17.34
CA GLU A 234 32.14 -9.03 -16.47
C GLU A 234 31.59 -7.70 -17.01
N LYS A 235 31.65 -7.49 -18.34
CA LYS A 235 31.06 -6.32 -18.98
C LYS A 235 29.53 -6.30 -18.87
N MET A 236 28.86 -7.43 -19.13
CA MET A 236 27.41 -7.57 -18.92
C MET A 236 27.03 -7.25 -17.47
N MET A 237 27.79 -7.75 -16.50
CA MET A 237 27.60 -7.44 -15.08
C MET A 237 27.75 -5.94 -14.81
N MET A 238 28.76 -5.28 -15.39
CA MET A 238 28.92 -3.82 -15.26
C MET A 238 27.73 -3.07 -15.87
N ASP A 239 27.22 -3.50 -17.02
CA ASP A 239 26.06 -2.88 -17.67
C ASP A 239 24.77 -3.06 -16.84
N VAL A 240 24.58 -4.22 -16.20
CA VAL A 240 23.45 -4.46 -15.26
C VAL A 240 23.60 -3.62 -14.00
N LEU A 241 24.81 -3.55 -13.42
CA LEU A 241 25.10 -2.73 -12.24
C LEU A 241 25.01 -1.22 -12.53
N ALA A 242 25.20 -0.81 -13.79
CA ALA A 242 25.08 0.57 -14.23
C ALA A 242 23.62 1.02 -14.43
N GLN A 243 22.65 0.09 -14.44
CA GLN A 243 21.24 0.47 -14.49
C GLN A 243 20.83 1.16 -13.18
N PRO A 244 20.10 2.29 -13.24
CA PRO A 244 19.69 3.02 -12.05
C PRO A 244 18.76 2.18 -11.19
N ASN A 245 19.06 2.12 -9.89
CA ASN A 245 18.20 1.52 -8.89
C ASN A 245 16.86 2.29 -8.84
N THR A 246 15.75 1.59 -9.01
CA THR A 246 14.41 2.16 -8.84
C THR A 246 13.85 1.72 -7.49
N ASN A 247 13.67 2.67 -6.59
CA ASN A 247 12.99 2.42 -5.33
C ASN A 247 11.48 2.42 -5.54
N ILE A 248 10.78 1.40 -5.08
CA ILE A 248 9.32 1.28 -5.17
C ILE A 248 8.75 0.99 -3.78
N ILE A 249 7.63 1.61 -3.46
CA ILE A 249 6.82 1.30 -2.29
C ILE A 249 5.41 0.91 -2.72
N SER A 250 4.96 -0.26 -2.25
CA SER A 250 3.67 -0.83 -2.62
C SER A 250 3.07 -1.67 -1.50
N ARG A 251 1.89 -2.26 -1.74
CA ARG A 251 1.24 -3.16 -0.78
C ARG A 251 2.05 -4.44 -0.57
N SER A 252 2.17 -4.85 0.69
CA SER A 252 2.73 -6.16 1.04
C SER A 252 1.67 -7.28 0.95
N SER A 253 2.08 -8.48 0.56
CA SER A 253 1.20 -9.66 0.46
C SER A 253 0.78 -10.24 1.81
N ASP A 254 1.50 -9.91 2.88
CA ASP A 254 1.24 -10.34 4.27
C ASP A 254 0.13 -9.54 4.97
N GLY A 255 -0.53 -8.62 4.26
CA GLY A 255 -1.63 -7.82 4.79
C GLY A 255 -1.21 -6.71 5.76
N GLN A 256 0.08 -6.37 5.81
CA GLN A 256 0.56 -5.17 6.50
C GLN A 256 -0.11 -3.90 5.99
N LEU A 257 -0.14 -2.87 6.85
CA LEU A 257 -0.79 -1.59 6.56
C LEU A 257 -0.13 -0.91 5.35
N PHE A 258 -0.86 -0.68 4.27
CA PHE A 258 -0.39 0.17 3.19
C PHE A 258 -1.21 1.46 3.21
N LEU A 259 -0.59 2.57 3.59
CA LEU A 259 -1.25 3.86 3.85
C LEU A 259 -0.52 4.98 3.11
N ILE A 260 -1.29 5.81 2.41
CA ILE A 260 -0.82 7.05 1.81
C ILE A 260 -1.67 8.19 2.37
N SER A 261 -1.02 9.23 2.90
CA SER A 261 -1.75 10.38 3.43
C SER A 261 -1.02 11.69 3.20
N ASN A 262 -1.77 12.77 2.96
CA ASN A 262 -1.25 14.14 3.03
C ASN A 262 -1.52 14.81 4.39
N LEU A 263 -1.91 14.02 5.39
CA LEU A 263 -2.00 14.43 6.78
C LEU A 263 -0.78 13.91 7.54
N PRO A 264 -0.21 14.69 8.47
CA PRO A 264 0.90 14.23 9.28
C PRO A 264 0.48 13.02 10.15
N SER A 265 1.36 12.03 10.23
CA SER A 265 1.13 10.74 10.92
C SER A 265 0.73 10.92 12.38
N ASN A 266 1.20 11.99 13.06
CA ASN A 266 0.82 12.31 14.43
C ASN A 266 -0.69 12.55 14.63
N ARG A 267 -1.39 13.14 13.65
CA ARG A 267 -2.85 13.37 13.71
C ARG A 267 -3.60 12.05 13.55
N LEU A 268 -3.10 11.14 12.72
CA LEU A 268 -3.68 9.82 12.52
C LEU A 268 -3.52 8.96 13.78
N SER A 269 -2.33 8.94 14.39
CA SER A 269 -2.09 8.24 15.65
C SER A 269 -3.00 8.73 16.78
N ARG A 270 -3.17 10.05 16.94
CA ARG A 270 -4.07 10.61 17.96
C ARG A 270 -5.52 10.17 17.73
N ARG A 271 -5.97 10.12 16.48
CA ARG A 271 -7.33 9.66 16.14
C ARG A 271 -7.52 8.20 16.53
N TYR A 272 -6.58 7.32 16.19
CA TYR A 272 -6.67 5.90 16.57
C TYR A 272 -6.58 5.68 18.08
N LEU A 273 -5.81 6.50 18.80
CA LEU A 273 -5.77 6.50 20.26
C LEU A 273 -7.13 6.86 20.86
N LEU A 274 -7.77 7.92 20.37
CA LEU A 274 -9.11 8.32 20.82
C LEU A 274 -10.16 7.24 20.55
N TRP A 275 -10.10 6.59 19.38
CA TRP A 275 -10.98 5.45 19.07
C TRP A 275 -10.74 4.26 19.99
N ALA A 276 -9.47 3.92 20.28
CA ALA A 276 -9.15 2.85 21.20
C ALA A 276 -9.75 3.14 22.59
N TRP A 277 -9.59 4.35 23.11
CA TRP A 277 -10.21 4.74 24.38
C TRP A 277 -11.75 4.72 24.32
N GLY A 278 -12.35 5.22 23.24
CA GLY A 278 -13.80 5.21 23.06
C GLY A 278 -14.38 3.79 23.11
N HIS A 279 -13.79 2.85 22.36
CA HIS A 279 -14.22 1.45 22.37
C HIS A 279 -14.00 0.77 23.72
N LEU A 280 -12.90 1.10 24.41
CA LEU A 280 -12.63 0.58 25.75
C LEU A 280 -13.68 1.06 26.77
N LEU A 281 -14.08 2.33 26.71
CA LEU A 281 -15.13 2.88 27.56
C LEU A 281 -16.49 2.24 27.27
N ILE A 282 -16.85 2.02 26.00
CA ILE A 282 -18.10 1.35 25.63
C ILE A 282 -18.08 -0.11 26.11
N PHE A 283 -16.95 -0.81 25.99
CA PHE A 283 -16.79 -2.17 26.47
C PHE A 283 -17.03 -2.30 27.98
N PHE A 284 -16.37 -1.46 28.78
CA PHE A 284 -16.60 -1.48 30.24
C PHE A 284 -17.99 -0.97 30.62
N GLY A 285 -18.53 0.00 29.89
CA GLY A 285 -19.90 0.47 30.06
C GLY A 285 -20.94 -0.62 29.81
N SER A 286 -20.77 -1.44 28.76
CA SER A 286 -21.68 -2.55 28.48
C SER A 286 -21.57 -3.68 29.49
N LEU A 287 -20.36 -4.00 29.99
CA LEU A 287 -20.18 -4.94 31.10
C LEU A 287 -20.84 -4.46 32.40
N GLY A 288 -20.70 -3.16 32.72
CA GLY A 288 -21.39 -2.55 33.85
C GLY A 288 -22.91 -2.61 33.71
N GLY A 289 -23.42 -2.31 32.51
CA GLY A 289 -24.84 -2.43 32.17
C GLY A 289 -25.36 -3.87 32.30
N LEU A 290 -24.58 -4.87 31.86
CA LEU A 290 -24.92 -6.29 32.04
C LEU A 290 -25.08 -6.64 33.52
N GLY A 291 -24.11 -6.26 34.35
CA GLY A 291 -24.18 -6.49 35.80
C GLY A 291 -25.40 -5.83 36.44
N TRP A 292 -25.72 -4.59 36.04
CA TRP A 292 -26.90 -3.87 36.52
C TRP A 292 -28.22 -4.57 36.13
N VAL A 293 -28.38 -4.94 34.85
CA VAL A 293 -29.57 -5.67 34.36
C VAL A 293 -29.72 -7.03 35.03
N MET A 294 -28.61 -7.74 35.29
CA MET A 294 -28.66 -9.02 35.99
C MET A 294 -29.17 -8.89 37.43
N GLN A 295 -28.79 -7.82 38.13
CA GLN A 295 -29.10 -7.60 39.54
C GLN A 295 -30.45 -6.92 39.79
N HIS A 296 -30.86 -5.98 38.94
CA HIS A 296 -31.96 -5.04 39.25
C HIS A 296 -33.17 -5.18 38.31
N VAL A 297 -33.03 -5.83 37.16
CA VAL A 297 -34.11 -5.98 36.19
C VAL A 297 -34.63 -7.41 36.27
N ASN A 298 -35.66 -7.61 37.09
CA ASN A 298 -36.54 -8.76 37.02
C ASN A 298 -37.74 -8.35 36.17
N LEU A 299 -37.68 -8.57 34.86
CA LEU A 299 -38.87 -8.54 34.01
C LEU A 299 -39.59 -9.88 34.12
#